data_AF-A0A7J5ZVD1-F1
#
_entry.id   AF-A0A7J5ZVD1-F1
#
_cell.length_a   1.000
_cell.length_b   1.000
_cell.length_c   1.000
_cell.angle_alpha   90.00
_cell.angle_beta   90.00
_cell.angle_gamma   90.00
#
_symmetry.space_group_name_H-M   'P 1'
#
loop_
_entity.id
_entity.type
_entity.pdbx_description
1 polymer ?
#
loop_
_entity_poly.entity_id
_entity_poly.type
_entity_poly.pdbx_seq_one_letter_code
_entity_poly.pdbx_strand_id
1 'polypeptide(L)'
;MNWLSLEALISGVNKYSTVFGRIWLSMVFIFRMLVFVVAAQPVWGDDSKDFVCNTVQPGCTNVCYDYTFPISHIRLWALQLILITCPSLMVMGHVKFREKKNQDNIIIQKGKYLYENPGKKRGGLWWTYLLSLIIKAA
;
A
#
# COMPACT_ATOMS: atom_id res chain seq x y z
N MET A 1 -0.32 9.93 13.59
CA MET A 1 -0.62 9.64 12.17
C MET A 1 -1.64 10.67 11.68
N ASN A 2 -1.33 11.41 10.62
CA ASN A 2 -2.25 12.41 10.06
C ASN A 2 -3.36 11.68 9.29
N TRP A 3 -4.57 11.63 9.86
CA TRP A 3 -5.75 11.02 9.24
C TRP A 3 -6.08 11.59 7.85
N LEU A 4 -5.77 12.87 7.65
CA LEU A 4 -5.88 13.57 6.37
C LEU A 4 -5.08 12.90 5.24
N SER A 5 -3.89 12.37 5.53
CA SER A 5 -3.06 11.70 4.52
C SER A 5 -3.68 10.36 4.11
N LEU A 6 -4.25 9.63 5.06
CA LEU A 6 -4.91 8.35 4.80
C LEU A 6 -6.18 8.57 3.96
N GLU A 7 -6.98 9.58 4.32
CA GLU A 7 -8.19 9.96 3.59
C GLU A 7 -7.89 10.34 2.14
N ALA A 8 -6.84 11.14 1.91
CA ALA A 8 -6.41 11.52 0.56
C ALA A 8 -6.00 10.29 -0.29
N LEU A 9 -5.29 9.32 0.30
CA LEU A 9 -4.89 8.10 -0.38
C LEU A 9 -6.10 7.22 -0.72
N ILE A 10 -7.03 7.05 0.23
CA ILE A 10 -8.25 6.25 0.03
C ILE A 10 -9.11 6.89 -1.06
N SER A 11 -9.33 8.21 -1.01
CA SER A 11 -10.14 8.95 -1.99
C SER A 11 -9.57 8.82 -3.41
N GLY A 12 -8.26 8.99 -3.57
CA GLY A 12 -7.60 8.85 -4.87
C GLY A 12 -7.71 7.43 -5.43
N VAL A 13 -7.53 6.39 -4.60
CA VAL A 13 -7.63 4.98 -5.04
C VAL A 13 -9.08 4.66 -5.45
N ASN A 14 -10.06 5.21 -4.72
CA ASN A 14 -11.47 5.02 -5.02
C ASN A 14 -11.86 5.64 -6.37
N LYS A 15 -11.32 6.82 -6.71
CA LYS A 15 -11.66 7.55 -7.95
C LYS A 15 -11.28 6.80 -9.24
N TYR A 16 -10.18 6.06 -9.25
CA TYR A 16 -9.63 5.44 -10.46
C TYR A 16 -9.81 3.90 -10.53
N SER A 17 -10.42 3.29 -9.51
CA SER A 17 -10.69 1.84 -9.45
C SER A 17 -12.04 1.45 -10.09
N THR A 18 -12.19 0.20 -10.53
CA THR A 18 -13.51 -0.32 -10.99
C THR A 18 -14.47 -0.43 -9.79
N VAL A 19 -15.79 -0.50 -10.00
CA VAL A 19 -16.76 -0.71 -8.91
C VAL A 19 -16.37 -1.92 -8.04
N PHE A 20 -16.03 -3.04 -8.68
CA PHE A 20 -15.57 -4.24 -7.98
C PHE A 20 -14.24 -4.01 -7.24
N GLY A 21 -13.26 -3.36 -7.88
CA GLY A 21 -11.98 -3.03 -7.27
C GLY A 21 -12.09 -2.02 -6.11
N ARG A 22 -13.10 -1.14 -6.11
CA ARG A 22 -13.38 -0.20 -5.02
C ARG A 22 -13.85 -0.95 -3.77
N ILE A 23 -14.80 -1.87 -3.92
CA ILE A 23 -15.33 -2.66 -2.82
C ILE A 23 -14.22 -3.55 -2.24
N TRP A 24 -13.50 -4.26 -3.12
CA TRP A 24 -12.39 -5.13 -2.71
C TRP A 24 -11.27 -4.36 -1.99
N LEU A 25 -10.80 -3.25 -2.58
CA LEU A 25 -9.74 -2.45 -1.96
C LEU A 25 -10.20 -1.82 -0.66
N SER A 26 -11.42 -1.26 -0.60
CA SER A 26 -11.96 -0.69 0.63
C SER A 26 -12.05 -1.76 1.73
N MET A 27 -12.66 -2.92 1.43
CA MET A 27 -12.84 -3.99 2.40
C MET A 27 -11.51 -4.57 2.88
N VAL A 28 -10.62 -4.97 1.97
CA VAL A 28 -9.34 -5.60 2.34
C VAL A 28 -8.40 -4.60 2.99
N PHE A 29 -8.29 -3.37 2.47
CA PHE A 29 -7.41 -2.36 3.04
C PHE A 29 -7.86 -1.92 4.42
N ILE A 30 -9.15 -1.62 4.62
CA ILE A 30 -9.69 -1.20 5.92
C ILE A 30 -9.55 -2.34 6.93
N PHE A 31 -9.95 -3.57 6.56
CA PHE A 31 -9.86 -4.69 7.48
C PHE A 31 -8.41 -5.01 7.86
N ARG A 32 -7.49 -5.05 6.90
CA ARG A 32 -6.05 -5.30 7.15
C ARG A 32 -5.43 -4.18 8.00
N MET A 33 -5.77 -2.92 7.74
CA MET A 33 -5.24 -1.79 8.50
C MET A 33 -5.80 -1.77 9.92
N LEU A 34 -7.09 -2.07 10.09
CA LEU A 34 -7.73 -2.17 11.39
C LEU A 34 -7.12 -3.31 12.23
N VAL A 35 -6.93 -4.49 11.66
CA VAL A 35 -6.27 -5.61 12.35
C VAL A 35 -4.83 -5.24 12.74
N PHE A 36 -4.11 -4.54 11.87
CA PHE A 36 -2.76 -4.08 12.16
C PHE A 36 -2.73 -3.14 13.39
N VAL A 37 -3.61 -2.13 13.41
CA VAL A 37 -3.65 -1.13 14.49
C VAL A 37 -4.19 -1.72 15.80
N VAL A 38 -5.24 -2.53 15.73
CA VAL A 38 -5.97 -3.01 16.92
C VAL A 38 -5.37 -4.27 17.53
N ALA A 39 -4.81 -5.16 16.71
CA ALA A 39 -4.27 -6.43 17.18
C ALA A 39 -2.75 -6.50 17.02
N ALA A 40 -2.22 -6.23 15.82
CA ALA A 40 -0.81 -6.49 15.54
C ALA A 40 0.14 -5.59 16.35
N GLN A 41 -0.14 -4.29 16.40
CA GLN A 41 0.68 -3.32 17.15
C GLN A 41 0.70 -3.55 18.68
N PRO A 42 -0.44 -3.74 19.36
CA PRO A 42 -0.42 -3.91 20.82
C PRO A 42 0.06 -5.29 21.25
N VAL A 43 -0.20 -6.35 20.47
CA VAL A 43 0.20 -7.72 20.85
C VAL A 43 1.67 -7.97 20.55
N TRP A 44 2.16 -7.54 19.38
CA TRP A 44 3.54 -7.80 18.93
C TRP A 44 4.46 -6.58 18.99
N GLY A 45 4.06 -5.54 19.73
CA GLY A 45 4.83 -4.30 19.88
C GLY A 45 6.07 -4.46 20.77
N ASP A 46 5.95 -5.27 21.82
CA ASP A 46 6.97 -5.46 22.86
C ASP A 46 7.49 -6.91 22.96
N ASP A 47 7.27 -7.74 21.92
CA ASP A 47 7.66 -9.17 21.90
C ASP A 47 9.09 -9.45 22.37
N SER A 48 10.03 -8.57 21.98
CA SER A 48 11.45 -8.74 22.34
C SER A 48 11.73 -8.53 23.83
N LYS A 49 10.89 -7.77 24.54
CA LYS A 49 11.04 -7.52 25.98
C LYS A 49 10.42 -8.63 26.81
N ASP A 50 9.30 -9.18 26.35
CA ASP A 50 8.57 -10.25 27.04
C ASP A 50 9.16 -11.64 26.76
N PHE A 51 10.13 -11.75 25.84
CA PHE A 51 10.84 -12.99 25.56
C PHE A 51 11.86 -13.32 26.65
N VAL A 52 11.63 -14.42 27.39
CA VAL A 52 12.47 -14.85 28.51
C VAL A 52 13.18 -16.17 28.20
N CYS A 53 14.49 -16.22 28.44
CA CYS A 53 15.28 -17.45 28.42
C CYS A 53 15.68 -17.86 29.84
N ASN A 54 15.52 -19.14 30.18
CA ASN A 54 15.96 -19.69 31.47
C ASN A 54 17.48 -19.92 31.48
N THR A 55 18.25 -18.84 31.58
CA THR A 55 19.71 -18.86 31.61
C THR A 55 20.25 -17.60 32.28
N VAL A 56 21.43 -17.69 32.89
CA VAL A 56 22.17 -16.55 33.46
C VAL A 56 23.16 -15.96 32.46
N GLN A 57 23.34 -16.61 31.30
CA GLN A 57 24.31 -16.19 30.30
C GLN A 57 23.92 -14.85 29.66
N PRO A 58 24.78 -13.81 29.74
CA PRO A 58 24.48 -12.52 29.13
C PRO A 58 24.42 -12.65 27.60
N GLY A 59 23.42 -11.99 27.00
CA GLY A 59 23.22 -11.96 25.55
C GLY A 59 22.52 -13.18 24.94
N CYS A 60 22.28 -14.25 25.70
CA CYS A 60 21.59 -15.44 25.19
C CYS A 60 20.17 -15.12 24.72
N THR A 61 19.41 -14.32 25.47
CA THR A 61 18.05 -13.90 25.11
C THR A 61 18.00 -13.17 23.76
N ASN A 62 18.98 -12.31 23.47
CA ASN A 62 19.02 -11.58 22.20
C ASN A 62 19.24 -12.52 21.01
N VAL A 63 20.17 -13.46 21.13
CA VAL A 63 20.47 -14.43 20.06
C VAL A 63 19.33 -15.42 19.88
N CYS A 64 18.73 -15.91 20.98
CA CYS A 64 17.58 -16.79 20.92
C CYS A 64 16.36 -16.10 20.31
N TYR A 65 16.13 -14.82 20.63
CA TYR A 65 15.05 -14.05 20.03
C TYR A 65 15.25 -13.87 18.51
N ASP A 66 16.46 -13.47 18.08
CA ASP A 66 16.78 -13.29 16.66
C ASP A 66 16.67 -14.62 15.86
N TYR A 67 17.08 -15.72 16.48
CA TYR A 67 16.97 -17.05 15.87
C TYR A 67 15.52 -17.55 15.75
N THR A 68 14.69 -17.32 16.77
CA THR A 68 13.28 -17.75 16.78
C THR A 68 12.39 -16.85 15.95
N PHE A 69 12.64 -15.54 15.96
CA PHE A 69 11.87 -14.51 15.25
C PHE A 69 12.80 -13.64 14.39
N PRO A 70 13.34 -14.17 13.28
CA PRO A 70 14.23 -13.39 12.39
C PRO A 70 13.51 -12.17 11.78
N ILE A 71 12.20 -12.26 11.61
CA ILE A 71 11.32 -11.14 11.27
C ILE A 71 10.10 -11.19 12.17
N SER A 72 9.85 -10.13 12.95
CA SER A 72 8.67 -10.04 13.80
C SER A 72 7.38 -9.97 12.99
N HIS A 73 6.29 -10.48 13.56
CA HIS A 73 4.98 -10.51 12.90
C HIS A 73 4.52 -9.12 12.48
N ILE A 74 4.72 -8.11 13.33
CA ILE A 74 4.37 -6.72 13.02
C ILE A 74 5.08 -6.20 11.75
N ARG A 75 6.34 -6.59 11.52
CA ARG A 75 7.10 -6.20 10.32
C ARG A 75 6.58 -6.90 9.06
N LEU A 76 6.26 -8.19 9.15
CA LEU A 76 5.64 -8.93 8.04
C LEU A 76 4.29 -8.34 7.66
N TRP A 77 3.46 -8.00 8.64
CA TRP A 77 2.17 -7.34 8.42
C TRP A 77 2.33 -5.95 7.77
N ALA A 78 3.32 -5.17 8.23
CA ALA A 78 3.62 -3.88 7.63
C ALA A 78 4.08 -4.01 6.16
N LEU A 79 4.96 -4.97 5.86
CA LEU A 79 5.39 -5.26 4.49
C LEU A 79 4.21 -5.68 3.60
N GLN A 80 3.30 -6.49 4.13
CA GLN A 80 2.10 -6.90 3.40
C GLN A 80 1.18 -5.71 3.07
N LEU A 81 1.01 -4.76 4.00
CA LEU A 81 0.27 -3.53 3.77
C LEU A 81 0.95 -2.63 2.72
N ILE A 82 2.28 -2.55 2.73
CA ILE A 82 3.03 -1.80 1.71
C ILE A 82 2.82 -2.45 0.33
N LEU A 83 2.95 -3.77 0.23
CA LEU A 83 2.79 -4.50 -1.03
C LEU A 83 1.36 -4.40 -1.59
N ILE A 84 0.33 -4.33 -0.75
CA ILE A 84 -1.06 -4.16 -1.23
C ILE A 84 -1.38 -2.71 -1.65
N THR A 85 -0.72 -1.73 -1.01
CA THR A 85 -0.94 -0.29 -1.28
C THR A 85 -0.13 0.22 -2.45
N CYS A 86 1.14 -0.16 -2.58
CA CYS A 86 2.06 0.29 -3.63
C CYS A 86 1.48 0.18 -5.05
N PRO A 87 0.89 -0.94 -5.49
CA PRO A 87 0.33 -1.06 -6.84
C PRO A 87 -0.89 -0.15 -7.04
N SER A 88 -1.68 0.10 -5.99
CA SER A 88 -2.79 1.07 -6.02
C SER A 88 -2.29 2.49 -6.22
N LEU A 89 -1.23 2.87 -5.50
CA LEU A 89 -0.59 4.18 -5.60
C LEU A 89 0.09 4.38 -6.95
N MET A 90 0.71 3.33 -7.49
CA MET A 90 1.32 3.36 -8.83
C MET A 90 0.29 3.67 -9.92
N VAL A 91 -0.89 3.02 -9.89
CA VAL A 91 -1.96 3.30 -10.86
C VAL A 91 -2.48 4.74 -10.71
N MET A 92 -2.70 5.20 -9.47
CA MET A 92 -3.10 6.59 -9.22
C MET A 92 -2.05 7.59 -9.74
N GLY A 93 -0.77 7.32 -9.46
CA GLY A 93 0.36 8.13 -9.92
C GLY A 93 0.45 8.18 -11.44
N HIS A 94 0.22 7.05 -12.13
CA HIS A 94 0.19 7.01 -13.58
C HIS A 94 -0.96 7.87 -14.16
N VAL A 95 -2.15 7.84 -13.56
CA VAL A 95 -3.26 8.72 -14.01
C VAL A 95 -2.91 10.19 -13.77
N LYS A 96 -2.40 10.54 -12.58
CA LYS A 96 -1.98 11.91 -12.26
C LYS A 96 -0.87 12.41 -13.20
N PHE A 97 0.04 11.53 -13.60
CA PHE A 97 1.07 11.83 -14.59
C PHE A 97 0.48 12.13 -15.97
N ARG A 98 -0.54 11.36 -16.41
CA ARG A 98 -1.26 11.61 -17.67
C ARG A 98 -2.06 12.91 -17.63
N GLU A 99 -2.70 13.22 -16.49
CA GLU A 99 -3.40 14.48 -16.27
C GLU A 99 -2.44 15.67 -16.36
N LYS A 100 -1.27 15.59 -15.71
CA LYS A 100 -0.23 16.62 -15.80
C LYS A 100 0.29 16.79 -17.24
N LYS A 101 0.59 15.69 -17.95
CA LYS A 101 0.99 15.76 -19.36
C LYS A 101 -0.07 16.42 -20.25
N ASN A 102 -1.36 16.21 -19.97
CA ASN A 102 -2.43 16.88 -20.69
C ASN A 102 -2.41 18.40 -20.42
N GLN A 103 -2.23 18.82 -19.17
CA GLN A 103 -2.12 20.25 -18.81
C GLN A 103 -0.94 20.91 -19.53
N ASP A 104 0.23 20.27 -19.51
CA ASP A 104 1.42 20.78 -20.19
C ASP A 104 1.20 20.87 -21.72
N ASN A 105 0.54 19.88 -22.33
CA ASN A 105 0.23 19.91 -23.77
C ASN A 105 -0.80 20.98 -24.16
N ILE A 106 -1.77 21.30 -23.30
CA ILE A 106 -2.74 22.38 -23.56
C ILE A 106 -2.01 23.72 -23.69
N ILE A 107 -1.01 23.96 -22.84
CA ILE A 107 -0.19 25.18 -22.86
C ILE A 107 0.66 25.24 -24.14
N ILE A 108 1.29 24.12 -24.52
CA ILE A 108 2.21 24.05 -25.66
C ILE A 108 1.46 24.10 -27.01
N GLN A 109 0.37 23.35 -27.15
CA GLN A 109 -0.35 23.16 -28.42
C GLN A 109 -1.65 23.96 -28.54
N LYS A 110 -1.84 25.02 -27.73
CA LYS A 110 -3.01 25.91 -27.76
C LYS A 110 -4.36 25.15 -27.75
N GLY A 111 -4.53 24.23 -26.79
CA GLY A 111 -5.83 23.60 -26.53
C GLY A 111 -6.05 22.20 -27.09
N LYS A 112 -5.05 21.54 -27.68
CA LYS A 112 -5.15 20.10 -28.02
C LYS A 112 -4.90 19.22 -26.80
N TYR A 113 -5.83 18.30 -26.54
CA TYR A 113 -5.68 17.27 -25.51
C TYR A 113 -4.91 16.06 -26.07
N LEU A 114 -3.87 15.60 -25.36
CA LEU A 114 -3.16 14.37 -25.74
C LEU A 114 -3.97 13.11 -25.41
N TYR A 115 -4.75 13.18 -24.32
CA TYR A 115 -5.68 12.15 -23.90
C TYR A 115 -7.05 12.75 -23.64
N GLU A 116 -8.07 12.33 -24.39
CA GLU A 116 -9.46 12.80 -24.22
C GLU A 116 -10.04 12.44 -22.85
N ASN A 117 -9.62 11.30 -22.29
CA ASN A 117 -9.98 10.85 -20.94
C ASN A 117 -8.77 10.17 -20.26
N PRO A 118 -7.97 10.89 -19.46
CA PRO A 118 -6.74 10.35 -18.87
C PRO A 118 -7.00 9.20 -17.89
N GLY A 119 -8.17 9.16 -17.24
CA GLY A 119 -8.59 8.08 -16.33
C GLY A 119 -9.21 6.86 -17.02
N LYS A 120 -9.47 6.89 -18.33
CA LYS A 120 -10.06 5.75 -19.03
C LYS A 120 -9.00 4.65 -19.20
N LYS A 121 -9.29 3.45 -18.69
CA LYS A 121 -8.41 2.27 -18.72
C LYS A 121 -8.25 1.72 -20.15
N ARG A 122 -7.52 2.44 -21.00
CA ARG A 122 -7.17 2.07 -22.38
C ARG A 122 -5.67 2.26 -22.62
N GLY A 123 -5.11 1.45 -23.52
CA GLY A 123 -3.70 1.50 -23.90
C GLY A 123 -2.76 1.21 -22.72
N GLY A 124 -1.70 2.02 -22.56
CA GLY A 124 -0.71 1.83 -21.50
C GLY A 124 -1.27 1.82 -20.06
N LEU A 125 -2.35 2.57 -19.78
CA LEU A 125 -2.97 2.58 -18.46
C LEU A 125 -3.65 1.24 -18.14
N TRP A 126 -4.17 0.53 -19.15
CA TRP A 126 -4.75 -0.79 -18.97
C TRP A 126 -3.69 -1.82 -18.55
N TRP A 127 -2.51 -1.79 -19.18
CA TRP A 127 -1.38 -2.65 -18.79
C TRP A 127 -0.89 -2.37 -17.38
N THR A 128 -0.76 -1.10 -16.98
CA THR A 128 -0.38 -0.78 -15.59
C THR A 128 -1.42 -1.24 -14.57
N TYR A 129 -2.71 -1.19 -14.94
CA TYR A 129 -3.77 -1.69 -14.09
C TYR A 129 -3.74 -3.22 -13.99
N LEU A 130 -3.53 -3.93 -15.09
CA LEU A 130 -3.41 -5.38 -15.12
C LEU A 130 -2.20 -5.87 -14.31
N LEU A 131 -1.04 -5.24 -14.48
CA LEU A 131 0.14 -5.49 -13.64
C LEU A 131 -0.17 -5.27 -12.15
N SER A 132 -0.91 -4.21 -11.82
CA SER A 132 -1.31 -3.94 -10.43
C SER A 132 -2.21 -5.03 -9.83
N LEU A 133 -3.03 -5.68 -10.65
CA LEU A 133 -3.88 -6.79 -10.21
C LEU A 133 -3.05 -8.06 -9.98
N ILE A 134 -2.09 -8.34 -10.85
CA ILE A 134 -1.18 -9.49 -10.70
C ILE A 134 -0.37 -9.35 -9.41
N ILE A 135 0.23 -8.18 -9.15
CA ILE A 135 1.03 -7.94 -7.94
C ILE A 135 0.17 -8.02 -6.67
N LYS A 136 -1.12 -7.69 -6.74
CA LYS A 136 -2.03 -7.81 -5.59
C LYS A 136 -2.52 -9.23 -5.35
N ALA A 137 -2.48 -10.09 -6.36
CA ALA A 137 -2.95 -11.47 -6.30
C ALA A 137 -1.84 -12.47 -5.94
N ALA A 138 -0.59 -12.14 -6.29
CA ALA A 138 0.61 -12.85 -5.87
C ALA A 138 0.93 -12.59 -4.39
#